data_AF-A0A0H3N2X6-F1
#
_entry.id   AF-A0A0H3N2X6-F1
#
_cell.length_a   1.000
_cell.length_b   1.000
_cell.length_c   1.000
_cell.angle_alpha   90.00
_cell.angle_beta   90.00
_cell.angle_gamma   90.00
#
_symmetry.space_group_name_H-M   'P 1'
#
loop_
_entity.id
_entity.type
_entity.pdbx_description
1 polymer ?
#
loop_
_entity_poly.entity_id
_entity_poly.type
_entity_poly.pdbx_seq_one_letter_code
_entity_poly.pdbx_strand_id
1 'polypeptide(L)'
;MDRLVGTVSRGVRAPIIRQGDDLVKIVVDSVLNASKSENFEVRDKDVIAVTEAVVARAQGNYAHVDNIAKDVKDKFGDDTVGVIFPILSRNRFAICLKGIAKGCRKVVLMLSYPSDEVGNHLISIDELDDKGINPWSDVLTEEKYRELFGYNKHTFTGVDYVDYYKNLIKDCGAEVEIVFANNPKTILNYTTSILTCDIHTRQRTKRILRQNGAKKVYSLDDIMTASVDGSGYNDQYGLLGSNKATEETVKLFPINCDEVVNKIQGNIKEITGKDVEVMVYGDGAFKDPVGKIWELADPVVSPAYTKGLEGTPNEVKLKYLADNDFADLSGDELKEAISKYIVEKDNKSDDLTGNMVSQGTTPRRLTDLIGSLADLTSGSGDKGTPIIYIQGYFDNYTK
;
A
#
# COMPACT_ATOMS: atom_id res chain seq x y z
N MET A 1 11.53 -38.39 5.39
CA MET A 1 10.62 -37.24 5.21
C MET A 1 11.13 -36.22 6.20
N ASP A 2 12.06 -35.38 5.77
CA ASP A 2 13.07 -34.85 6.71
C ASP A 2 12.81 -33.39 7.12
N ARG A 3 11.80 -32.74 6.54
CA ARG A 3 11.41 -31.38 6.88
C ARG A 3 9.93 -31.30 7.28
N LEU A 4 9.67 -30.91 8.52
CA LEU A 4 8.32 -30.75 9.09
C LEU A 4 7.88 -29.27 9.18
N VAL A 5 8.78 -28.35 8.83
CA VAL A 5 8.53 -26.89 8.87
C VAL A 5 8.51 -26.37 7.44
N GLY A 6 7.38 -25.78 7.03
CA GLY A 6 7.21 -25.16 5.72
C GLY A 6 7.85 -23.77 5.64
N THR A 7 7.06 -22.77 5.25
CA THR A 7 7.50 -21.38 5.14
C THR A 7 7.78 -20.77 6.51
N VAL A 8 8.90 -20.04 6.63
CA VAL A 8 9.28 -19.31 7.85
C VAL A 8 9.51 -17.84 7.50
N SER A 9 8.81 -16.93 8.19
CA SER A 9 9.02 -15.49 8.06
C SER A 9 9.78 -14.95 9.28
N ARG A 10 10.87 -14.22 9.06
CA ARG A 10 11.74 -13.67 10.13
C ARG A 10 11.89 -12.16 9.97
N GLY A 11 11.55 -11.42 11.02
CA GLY A 11 11.93 -10.01 11.12
C GLY A 11 13.41 -9.86 11.43
N VAL A 12 14.18 -9.32 10.49
CA VAL A 12 15.62 -9.09 10.62
C VAL A 12 15.86 -7.71 11.19
N ARG A 13 16.53 -7.66 12.34
CA ARG A 13 16.88 -6.39 12.99
C ARG A 13 17.95 -5.65 12.19
N ALA A 14 17.71 -4.38 11.92
CA ALA A 14 18.63 -3.50 11.20
C ALA A 14 19.08 -2.33 12.09
N PRO A 15 20.22 -1.69 11.79
CA PRO A 15 20.56 -0.40 12.40
C PRO A 15 19.54 0.68 12.04
N ILE A 16 19.57 1.80 12.76
CA ILE A 16 18.75 2.97 12.42
C ILE A 16 19.24 3.56 11.10
N ILE A 17 18.47 3.36 10.03
CA ILE A 17 18.77 3.83 8.68
C ILE A 17 18.50 5.33 8.57
N ARG A 18 19.46 6.10 8.06
CA ARG A 18 19.39 7.55 7.86
C ARG A 18 19.56 7.89 6.37
N GLN A 19 19.24 9.13 6.04
CA GLN A 19 19.49 9.68 4.71
C GLN A 19 20.98 9.56 4.34
N GLY A 20 21.24 9.05 3.15
CA GLY A 20 22.58 8.86 2.60
C GLY A 20 23.26 7.56 3.02
N ASP A 21 22.64 6.74 3.87
CA ASP A 21 23.20 5.44 4.26
C ASP A 21 23.21 4.47 3.06
N ASP A 22 24.22 3.62 3.00
CA ASP A 22 24.30 2.53 2.04
C ASP A 22 23.32 1.40 2.42
N LEU A 23 22.08 1.55 1.98
CA LEU A 23 21.01 0.62 2.29
C LEU A 23 21.30 -0.80 1.77
N VAL A 24 21.92 -0.94 0.59
CA VAL A 24 22.24 -2.24 0.01
C VAL A 24 23.18 -2.99 0.95
N LYS A 25 24.27 -2.34 1.38
CA LYS A 25 25.20 -2.93 2.33
C LYS A 25 24.54 -3.26 3.66
N ILE A 26 23.73 -2.35 4.20
CA ILE A 26 23.01 -2.57 5.47
C ILE A 26 22.10 -3.81 5.38
N VAL A 27 21.35 -3.96 4.29
CA VAL A 27 20.44 -5.10 4.11
C VAL A 27 21.22 -6.41 4.05
N VAL A 28 22.25 -6.46 3.20
CA VAL A 28 23.10 -7.64 3.03
C VAL A 28 23.75 -8.05 4.34
N ASP A 29 24.39 -7.10 5.04
CA ASP A 29 25.04 -7.37 6.33
C ASP A 29 24.04 -7.86 7.38
N SER A 30 22.86 -7.23 7.46
CA SER A 30 21.84 -7.60 8.45
C SER A 30 21.32 -9.02 8.23
N VAL A 31 21.05 -9.41 6.99
CA VAL A 31 20.60 -10.76 6.63
C VAL A 31 21.68 -11.79 6.94
N LEU A 32 22.93 -11.55 6.53
CA LEU A 32 24.04 -12.47 6.78
C LEU A 32 24.36 -12.62 8.27
N ASN A 33 24.29 -11.53 9.03
CA ASN A 33 24.50 -11.56 10.48
C ASN A 33 23.37 -12.30 11.20
N ALA A 34 22.11 -12.08 10.80
CA ALA A 34 20.96 -12.81 11.34
C ALA A 34 21.04 -14.31 11.01
N SER A 35 21.42 -14.66 9.78
CA SER A 35 21.66 -16.05 9.37
C SER A 35 22.69 -16.75 10.27
N LYS A 36 23.80 -16.07 10.57
CA LYS A 36 24.83 -16.59 11.48
C LYS A 36 24.37 -16.67 12.93
N SER A 37 23.69 -15.64 13.45
CA SER A 37 23.30 -15.58 14.86
C SER A 37 22.19 -16.56 15.22
N GLU A 38 21.20 -16.70 14.33
CA GLU A 38 20.03 -17.57 14.52
C GLU A 38 20.21 -18.94 13.85
N ASN A 39 21.39 -19.21 13.29
CA ASN A 39 21.79 -20.49 12.69
C ASN A 39 20.80 -20.99 11.63
N PHE A 40 20.46 -20.14 10.66
CA PHE A 40 19.72 -20.54 9.46
C PHE A 40 20.55 -20.30 8.20
N GLU A 41 20.41 -21.17 7.21
CA GLU A 41 21.12 -21.04 5.94
C GLU A 41 20.35 -20.14 4.96
N VAL A 42 21.09 -19.44 4.11
CA VAL A 42 20.51 -18.78 2.93
C VAL A 42 20.33 -19.82 1.82
N ARG A 43 19.15 -19.84 1.18
CA ARG A 43 18.80 -20.84 0.15
C ARG A 43 18.34 -20.17 -1.14
N ASP A 44 18.45 -20.92 -2.22
CA ASP A 44 17.91 -20.51 -3.51
C ASP A 44 16.39 -20.32 -3.38
N LYS A 45 15.88 -19.22 -3.96
CA LYS A 45 14.49 -18.75 -3.90
C LYS A 45 13.97 -18.29 -2.53
N ASP A 46 14.81 -18.21 -1.49
CA ASP A 46 14.42 -17.46 -0.30
C ASP A 46 14.22 -15.98 -0.66
N VAL A 47 13.35 -15.27 0.07
CA VAL A 47 12.99 -13.89 -0.24
C VAL A 47 13.51 -12.92 0.82
N ILE A 48 14.17 -11.86 0.38
CA ILE A 48 14.54 -10.71 1.19
C ILE A 48 13.60 -9.55 0.85
N ALA A 49 12.71 -9.20 1.77
CA ALA A 49 11.78 -8.09 1.61
C ALA A 49 12.22 -6.89 2.45
N VAL A 50 12.34 -5.71 1.85
CA VAL A 50 12.75 -4.46 2.52
C VAL A 50 11.58 -3.48 2.48
N THR A 51 11.22 -2.88 3.60
CA THR A 51 10.09 -1.92 3.61
C THR A 51 10.41 -0.70 2.73
N GLU A 52 9.40 -0.19 2.01
CA GLU A 52 9.46 1.09 1.29
C GLU A 52 10.06 2.17 2.18
N ALA A 53 9.70 2.10 3.47
CA ALA A 53 9.88 3.21 4.37
C ALA A 53 11.35 3.53 4.61
N VAL A 54 12.19 2.49 4.66
CA VAL A 54 13.64 2.64 4.84
C VAL A 54 14.35 2.90 3.53
N VAL A 55 13.81 2.43 2.39
CA VAL A 55 14.29 2.78 1.06
C VAL A 55 14.16 4.28 0.83
N ALA A 56 12.96 4.83 1.04
CA ALA A 56 12.69 6.26 0.90
C ALA A 56 13.54 7.10 1.87
N ARG A 57 13.74 6.60 3.10
CA ARG A 57 14.56 7.27 4.12
C ARG A 57 16.04 7.33 3.73
N ALA A 58 16.61 6.21 3.27
CA ALA A 58 18.00 6.16 2.81
C ALA A 58 18.23 7.08 1.60
N GLN A 59 17.26 7.14 0.68
CA GLN A 59 17.29 8.02 -0.49
C GLN A 59 17.22 9.52 -0.15
N GLY A 60 16.67 9.87 1.01
CA GLY A 60 16.44 11.27 1.35
C GLY A 60 15.33 11.92 0.51
N ASN A 61 14.36 11.13 0.04
CA ASN A 61 13.31 11.61 -0.86
C ASN A 61 12.23 12.39 -0.09
N TYR A 62 12.50 13.66 0.21
CA TYR A 62 11.63 14.52 1.03
C TYR A 62 11.14 15.75 0.26
N ALA A 63 9.92 16.19 0.57
CA ALA A 63 9.37 17.46 0.08
C ALA A 63 8.82 18.29 1.23
N HIS A 64 9.07 19.60 1.20
CA HIS A 64 8.44 20.56 2.12
C HIS A 64 7.02 20.88 1.64
N VAL A 65 6.12 21.24 2.55
CA VAL A 65 4.75 21.66 2.19
C VAL A 65 4.72 22.84 1.24
N ASP A 66 5.76 23.67 1.22
CA ASP A 66 5.87 24.80 0.30
C ASP A 66 6.23 24.35 -1.13
N ASN A 67 6.97 23.25 -1.29
CA ASN A 67 7.20 22.64 -2.60
C ASN A 67 5.88 22.11 -3.17
N ILE A 68 5.09 21.42 -2.31
CA ILE A 68 3.75 20.94 -2.67
C ILE A 68 2.84 22.12 -3.03
N ALA A 69 2.85 23.18 -2.23
CA ALA A 69 2.04 24.37 -2.46
C ALA A 69 2.35 25.03 -3.81
N LYS A 70 3.64 25.14 -4.15
CA LYS A 70 4.09 25.68 -5.45
C LYS A 70 3.59 24.81 -6.60
N ASP A 71 3.75 23.50 -6.52
CA ASP A 71 3.29 22.59 -7.58
C ASP A 71 1.76 22.63 -7.77
N VAL A 72 1.02 22.68 -6.66
CA VAL A 72 -0.45 22.84 -6.68
C VAL A 72 -0.82 24.20 -7.29
N LYS A 73 -0.11 25.27 -6.94
CA LYS A 73 -0.35 26.61 -7.48
C LYS A 73 -0.09 26.66 -8.99
N ASP A 74 0.99 26.06 -9.46
CA ASP A 74 1.33 26.02 -10.89
C ASP A 74 0.27 25.26 -11.70
N LYS A 75 -0.33 24.23 -11.12
CA LYS A 75 -1.38 23.42 -11.76
C LYS A 75 -2.76 24.09 -11.74
N PHE A 76 -3.13 24.71 -10.62
CA PHE A 76 -4.51 25.19 -10.41
C PHE A 76 -4.67 26.71 -10.50
N GLY A 77 -3.63 27.51 -10.22
CA GLY A 77 -3.70 28.97 -10.23
C GLY A 77 -4.56 29.53 -9.09
N ASP A 78 -5.50 30.42 -9.40
CA ASP A 78 -6.44 31.03 -8.43
C ASP A 78 -7.83 30.38 -8.43
N ASP A 79 -7.97 29.23 -9.11
CA ASP A 79 -9.23 28.49 -9.17
C ASP A 79 -9.70 28.08 -7.77
N THR A 80 -11.01 27.92 -7.61
CA THR A 80 -11.56 27.13 -6.50
C THR A 80 -11.24 25.66 -6.79
N VAL A 81 -10.54 24.97 -5.89
CA VAL A 81 -10.11 23.59 -6.10
C VAL A 81 -10.98 22.64 -5.31
N GLY A 82 -11.57 21.65 -6.00
CA GLY A 82 -12.28 20.55 -5.38
C GLY A 82 -11.26 19.50 -4.94
N VAL A 83 -11.12 19.26 -3.64
CA VAL A 83 -10.25 18.22 -3.09
C VAL A 83 -11.14 17.08 -2.64
N ILE A 84 -11.09 15.93 -3.33
CA ILE A 84 -12.10 14.89 -3.17
C ILE A 84 -11.50 13.54 -2.76
N PHE A 85 -12.28 12.78 -1.99
CA PHE A 85 -11.99 11.39 -1.60
C PHE A 85 -10.63 11.15 -0.94
N PRO A 86 -10.16 12.02 -0.04
CA PRO A 86 -8.94 11.72 0.70
C PRO A 86 -9.16 10.59 1.70
N ILE A 87 -8.09 9.87 2.02
CA ILE A 87 -8.07 9.03 3.21
C ILE A 87 -7.98 9.88 4.49
N LEU A 88 -8.63 9.41 5.56
CA LEU A 88 -8.69 10.08 6.86
C LEU A 88 -7.46 9.71 7.69
N SER A 89 -6.37 10.44 7.45
CA SER A 89 -5.11 10.20 8.14
C SER A 89 -4.39 11.48 8.50
N ARG A 90 -3.93 11.58 9.75
CA ARG A 90 -2.96 12.60 10.19
C ARG A 90 -1.58 12.37 9.60
N ASN A 91 -1.22 11.11 9.34
CA ASN A 91 0.13 10.72 8.94
C ASN A 91 0.29 10.74 7.41
N ARG A 92 -0.69 10.23 6.67
CA ARG A 92 -0.62 10.07 5.21
C ARG A 92 -1.19 11.27 4.44
N PHE A 93 -2.30 11.85 4.92
CA PHE A 93 -3.00 12.89 4.16
C PHE A 93 -2.90 14.30 4.74
N ALA A 94 -3.00 14.49 6.06
CA ALA A 94 -3.08 15.84 6.64
C ALA A 94 -1.91 16.76 6.27
N ILE A 95 -0.69 16.22 6.28
CA ILE A 95 0.51 16.97 5.88
C ILE A 95 0.51 17.30 4.38
N CYS A 96 0.01 16.40 3.53
CA CYS A 96 -0.20 16.65 2.11
C CYS A 96 -1.27 17.73 1.91
N LEU A 97 -2.39 17.64 2.63
CA LEU A 97 -3.46 18.63 2.62
C LEU A 97 -2.95 20.01 3.04
N LYS A 98 -2.00 20.09 3.98
CA LYS A 98 -1.37 21.36 4.39
C LYS A 98 -0.67 22.03 3.21
N GLY A 99 0.14 21.28 2.46
CA GLY A 99 0.77 21.77 1.23
C GLY A 99 -0.26 22.14 0.15
N ILE A 100 -1.26 21.29 -0.06
CA ILE A 100 -2.35 21.54 -1.02
C ILE A 100 -3.09 22.83 -0.68
N ALA A 101 -3.50 23.01 0.57
CA ALA A 101 -4.25 24.17 1.04
C ALA A 101 -3.43 25.46 0.89
N LYS A 102 -2.13 25.44 1.24
CA LYS A 102 -1.22 26.57 1.02
C LYS A 102 -1.13 27.00 -0.45
N GLY A 103 -1.26 26.06 -1.39
CA GLY A 103 -1.26 26.33 -2.83
C GLY A 103 -2.60 26.79 -3.40
N CYS A 104 -3.68 26.75 -2.62
CA CYS A 104 -5.04 27.01 -3.07
C CYS A 104 -5.57 28.34 -2.50
N ARG A 105 -6.42 29.04 -3.27
CA ARG A 105 -7.21 30.18 -2.75
C ARG A 105 -8.44 29.71 -1.97
N LYS A 106 -9.19 28.76 -2.55
CA LYS A 106 -10.37 28.12 -1.95
C LYS A 106 -10.33 26.62 -2.19
N VAL A 107 -10.63 25.84 -1.15
CA VAL A 107 -10.80 24.40 -1.20
C VAL A 107 -12.26 24.03 -0.96
N VAL A 108 -12.84 23.24 -1.85
CA VAL A 108 -14.09 22.53 -1.61
C VAL A 108 -13.72 21.09 -1.30
N LEU A 109 -13.72 20.73 -0.01
CA LEU A 109 -13.33 19.41 0.47
C LEU A 109 -14.54 18.47 0.42
N MET A 110 -14.49 17.47 -0.46
CA MET A 110 -15.53 16.45 -0.56
C MET A 110 -15.08 15.14 0.08
N LEU A 111 -15.72 14.77 1.19
CA LEU A 111 -15.43 13.55 1.93
C LEU A 111 -16.40 12.44 1.53
N SER A 112 -15.86 11.25 1.30
CA SER A 112 -16.66 10.02 1.19
C SER A 112 -17.25 9.66 2.55
N TYR A 113 -18.43 9.05 2.57
CA TYR A 113 -19.09 8.61 3.79
C TYR A 113 -19.89 7.30 3.55
N PRO A 114 -19.99 6.37 4.50
CA PRO A 114 -19.59 6.49 5.90
C PRO A 114 -18.07 6.43 6.14
N SER A 115 -17.29 5.94 5.16
CA SER A 115 -15.84 5.82 5.26
C SER A 115 -15.11 6.29 4.00
N ASP A 116 -13.81 6.49 4.12
CA ASP A 116 -12.91 6.67 2.97
C ASP A 116 -12.67 5.36 2.19
N GLU A 117 -11.80 5.41 1.18
CA GLU A 117 -11.46 4.27 0.31
C GLU A 117 -10.88 3.06 1.06
N VAL A 118 -10.12 3.30 2.14
CA VAL A 118 -9.46 2.25 2.91
C VAL A 118 -10.28 1.84 4.14
N GLY A 119 -11.42 2.49 4.39
CA GLY A 119 -12.34 2.13 5.47
C GLY A 119 -12.16 2.92 6.76
N ASN A 120 -11.44 4.05 6.78
CA ASN A 120 -11.52 4.94 7.94
C ASN A 120 -12.91 5.57 7.98
N HIS A 121 -13.64 5.33 9.06
CA HIS A 121 -15.01 5.77 9.23
C HIS A 121 -15.10 7.19 9.78
N LEU A 122 -15.96 8.01 9.18
CA LEU A 122 -16.47 9.25 9.76
C LEU A 122 -17.65 8.96 10.72
N ILE A 123 -18.49 8.02 10.30
CA ILE A 123 -19.70 7.57 10.97
C ILE A 123 -19.83 6.06 10.76
N SER A 124 -20.55 5.39 11.67
CA SER A 124 -20.88 3.98 11.50
C SER A 124 -21.96 3.77 10.44
N ILE A 125 -22.05 2.54 9.91
CA ILE A 125 -23.12 2.16 9.00
C ILE A 125 -24.48 2.14 9.71
N ASP A 126 -24.52 1.73 10.98
CA ASP A 126 -25.74 1.73 11.79
C ASP A 126 -26.29 3.15 11.98
N GLU A 127 -25.40 4.14 12.20
CA GLU A 127 -25.81 5.56 12.25
C GLU A 127 -26.41 6.05 10.93
N LEU A 128 -25.93 5.57 9.77
CA LEU A 128 -26.54 5.91 8.49
C LEU A 128 -27.96 5.34 8.37
N ASP A 129 -28.11 4.06 8.73
CA ASP A 129 -29.38 3.35 8.67
C ASP A 129 -30.42 3.98 9.61
N ASP A 130 -30.01 4.30 10.86
CA ASP A 130 -30.86 4.96 11.87
C ASP A 130 -31.36 6.34 11.41
N LYS A 131 -30.57 7.05 10.60
CA LYS A 131 -30.91 8.37 10.07
C LYS A 131 -31.58 8.31 8.70
N GLY A 132 -31.73 7.11 8.11
CA GLY A 132 -32.32 6.90 6.80
C GLY A 132 -31.55 7.60 5.66
N ILE A 133 -30.24 7.77 5.81
CA ILE A 133 -29.39 8.43 4.82
C ILE A 133 -28.84 7.40 3.84
N ASN A 134 -29.02 7.65 2.55
CA ASN A 134 -28.48 6.81 1.49
C ASN A 134 -27.11 7.34 1.02
N PRO A 135 -25.99 6.65 1.33
CA PRO A 135 -24.66 7.12 0.99
C PRO A 135 -24.38 7.13 -0.53
N TRP A 136 -25.22 6.50 -1.35
CA TRP A 136 -25.03 6.44 -2.80
C TRP A 136 -25.67 7.61 -3.55
N SER A 137 -26.75 8.17 -3.01
CA SER A 137 -27.54 9.24 -3.66
C SER A 137 -27.46 10.57 -2.93
N ASP A 138 -27.38 10.54 -1.61
CA ASP A 138 -27.55 11.74 -0.81
C ASP A 138 -26.25 12.56 -0.81
N VAL A 139 -26.42 13.87 -0.69
CA VAL A 139 -25.32 14.83 -0.60
C VAL A 139 -25.57 15.66 0.63
N LEU A 140 -24.61 15.70 1.55
CA LEU A 140 -24.74 16.45 2.79
C LEU A 140 -23.82 17.66 2.77
N THR A 141 -24.32 18.79 3.26
CA THR A 141 -23.47 19.91 3.68
C THR A 141 -22.86 19.60 5.05
N GLU A 142 -21.81 20.33 5.44
CA GLU A 142 -21.28 20.25 6.79
C GLU A 142 -22.36 20.48 7.86
N GLU A 143 -23.19 21.51 7.71
CA GLU A 143 -24.26 21.83 8.65
C GLU A 143 -25.22 20.64 8.83
N LYS A 144 -25.63 20.01 7.72
CA LYS A 144 -26.53 18.85 7.78
C LYS A 144 -25.84 17.63 8.38
N TYR A 145 -24.58 17.40 8.03
CA TYR A 145 -23.77 16.33 8.64
C TYR A 145 -23.68 16.52 10.16
N ARG A 146 -23.40 17.74 10.64
CA ARG A 146 -23.32 18.06 12.08
C ARG A 146 -24.67 17.93 12.78
N GLU A 147 -25.77 18.32 12.14
CA GLU A 147 -27.12 18.15 12.68
C GLU A 147 -27.45 16.66 12.89
N LEU A 148 -27.09 15.81 11.92
CA LEU A 148 -27.42 14.39 11.94
C LEU A 148 -26.52 13.57 12.87
N PHE A 149 -25.21 13.84 12.85
CA PHE A 149 -24.18 12.98 13.43
C PHE A 149 -23.30 13.67 14.49
N GLY A 150 -23.40 15.00 14.65
CA GLY A 150 -22.61 15.75 15.62
C GLY A 150 -21.10 15.77 15.32
N TYR A 151 -20.30 15.60 16.37
CA TYR A 151 -18.83 15.72 16.35
C TYR A 151 -18.17 14.37 16.66
N ASN A 152 -18.36 13.43 15.75
CA ASN A 152 -17.84 12.08 15.90
C ASN A 152 -16.31 12.04 15.79
N LYS A 153 -15.70 11.29 16.71
CA LYS A 153 -14.25 11.09 16.77
C LYS A 153 -13.92 9.71 16.25
N HIS A 154 -12.87 9.62 15.44
CA HIS A 154 -12.39 8.35 14.91
C HIS A 154 -11.94 7.40 16.03
N THR A 155 -12.38 6.15 15.96
CA THR A 155 -12.22 5.13 17.03
C THR A 155 -10.79 4.98 17.53
N PHE A 156 -9.80 4.98 16.62
CA PHE A 156 -8.40 4.77 17.00
C PHE A 156 -7.62 6.03 17.33
N THR A 157 -8.00 7.18 16.77
CA THR A 157 -7.20 8.41 16.90
C THR A 157 -7.82 9.45 17.83
N GLY A 158 -9.12 9.33 18.12
CA GLY A 158 -9.87 10.32 18.89
C GLY A 158 -10.07 11.66 18.17
N VAL A 159 -9.82 11.71 16.86
CA VAL A 159 -9.86 12.93 16.04
C VAL A 159 -11.19 13.02 15.30
N ASP A 160 -11.83 14.19 15.35
CA ASP A 160 -12.87 14.57 14.39
C ASP A 160 -12.19 15.06 13.12
N TYR A 161 -12.12 14.21 12.10
CA TYR A 161 -11.40 14.53 10.87
C TYR A 161 -12.06 15.64 10.05
N VAL A 162 -13.37 15.83 10.18
CA VAL A 162 -14.09 16.92 9.49
C VAL A 162 -13.62 18.26 10.05
N ASP A 163 -13.64 18.41 11.37
CA ASP A 163 -13.18 19.65 12.04
C ASP A 163 -11.68 19.85 11.87
N TYR A 164 -10.89 18.77 12.02
CA TYR A 164 -9.45 18.82 11.89
C TYR A 164 -9.00 19.29 10.49
N TYR A 165 -9.57 18.74 9.41
CA TYR A 165 -9.24 19.18 8.06
C TYR A 165 -9.77 20.58 7.75
N LYS A 166 -10.96 20.94 8.26
CA LYS A 166 -11.49 22.30 8.12
C LYS A 166 -10.53 23.34 8.70
N ASN A 167 -10.07 23.12 9.93
CA ASN A 167 -9.18 24.05 10.61
C ASN A 167 -7.80 24.08 9.95
N LEU A 168 -7.25 22.93 9.55
CA LEU A 168 -5.98 22.86 8.83
C LEU A 168 -5.99 23.66 7.53
N ILE A 169 -7.06 23.59 6.74
CA ILE A 169 -7.19 24.37 5.50
C ILE A 169 -7.25 25.87 5.80
N LYS A 170 -8.04 26.27 6.81
CA LYS A 170 -8.15 27.68 7.23
C LYS A 170 -6.83 28.25 7.75
N ASP A 171 -6.11 27.48 8.55
CA ASP A 171 -4.81 27.87 9.11
C ASP A 171 -3.74 28.06 8.02
N CYS A 172 -3.91 27.40 6.86
CA CYS A 172 -3.08 27.61 5.68
C CYS A 172 -3.48 28.86 4.85
N GLY A 173 -4.53 29.58 5.26
CA GLY A 173 -5.02 30.79 4.60
C GLY A 173 -5.99 30.57 3.46
N ALA A 174 -6.44 29.33 3.22
CA ALA A 174 -7.41 29.01 2.18
C ALA A 174 -8.85 29.08 2.71
N GLU A 175 -9.77 29.57 1.89
CA GLU A 175 -11.21 29.41 2.16
C GLU A 175 -11.59 27.93 2.09
N VAL A 176 -12.51 27.48 2.94
CA VAL A 176 -12.94 26.07 2.99
C VAL A 176 -14.45 25.93 2.97
N GLU A 177 -14.92 24.99 2.17
CA GLU A 177 -16.29 24.50 2.14
C GLU A 177 -16.26 22.97 2.17
N ILE A 178 -17.08 22.35 3.03
CA ILE A 178 -17.11 20.88 3.18
C ILE A 178 -18.44 20.33 2.67
N VAL A 179 -18.35 19.29 1.85
CA VAL A 179 -19.48 18.52 1.31
C VAL A 179 -19.22 17.03 1.46
N PHE A 180 -20.27 16.24 1.62
CA PHE A 180 -20.19 14.78 1.73
C PHE A 180 -20.96 14.16 0.58
N ALA A 181 -20.29 13.30 -0.19
CA ALA A 181 -20.87 12.56 -1.30
C ALA A 181 -19.95 11.41 -1.70
N ASN A 182 -20.50 10.31 -2.23
CA ASN A 182 -19.70 9.22 -2.81
C ASN A 182 -19.64 9.25 -4.34
N ASN A 183 -20.44 10.12 -4.97
CA ASN A 183 -20.41 10.30 -6.41
C ASN A 183 -19.45 11.44 -6.78
N PRO A 184 -18.34 11.18 -7.50
CA PRO A 184 -17.36 12.22 -7.81
C PRO A 184 -17.95 13.37 -8.62
N LYS A 185 -19.03 13.14 -9.38
CA LYS A 185 -19.67 14.19 -10.19
C LYS A 185 -20.27 15.31 -9.33
N THR A 186 -20.58 15.06 -8.06
CA THR A 186 -21.15 16.07 -7.16
C THR A 186 -20.27 17.30 -7.04
N ILE A 187 -18.93 17.14 -7.07
CA ILE A 187 -17.99 18.26 -6.98
C ILE A 187 -18.13 19.27 -8.13
N LEU A 188 -18.67 18.84 -9.28
CA LEU A 188 -18.81 19.68 -10.47
C LEU A 188 -19.86 20.79 -10.30
N ASN A 189 -20.72 20.67 -9.29
CA ASN A 189 -21.63 21.76 -8.88
C ASN A 189 -20.87 22.93 -8.25
N TYR A 190 -19.62 22.72 -7.82
CA TYR A 190 -18.81 23.70 -7.10
C TYR A 190 -17.60 24.19 -7.91
N THR A 191 -16.98 23.31 -8.71
CA THR A 191 -15.81 23.67 -9.52
C THR A 191 -15.52 22.65 -10.63
N THR A 192 -14.84 23.11 -11.69
CA THR A 192 -14.29 22.27 -12.76
C THR A 192 -12.80 21.98 -12.59
N SER A 193 -12.19 22.41 -11.47
CA SER A 193 -10.78 22.21 -11.14
C SER A 193 -10.67 21.31 -9.92
N ILE A 194 -10.23 20.08 -10.11
CA ILE A 194 -10.33 18.99 -9.11
C ILE A 194 -8.98 18.32 -8.90
N LEU A 195 -8.65 18.11 -7.62
CA LEU A 195 -7.63 17.20 -7.13
C LEU A 195 -8.30 15.99 -6.48
N THR A 196 -8.14 14.81 -7.06
CA THR A 196 -8.71 13.56 -6.54
C THR A 196 -7.68 12.79 -5.73
N CYS A 197 -8.03 12.46 -4.48
CA CYS A 197 -7.11 11.95 -3.47
C CYS A 197 -7.30 10.47 -3.15
N ASP A 198 -8.19 9.79 -3.88
CA ASP A 198 -8.29 8.35 -3.89
C ASP A 198 -6.96 7.73 -4.34
N ILE A 199 -6.64 6.59 -3.75
CA ILE A 199 -5.43 5.82 -4.01
C ILE A 199 -5.74 4.87 -5.17
N HIS A 200 -6.51 3.82 -4.96
CA HIS A 200 -6.64 2.72 -5.92
C HIS A 200 -7.64 3.03 -7.04
N THR A 201 -8.63 3.87 -6.75
CA THR A 201 -9.69 4.24 -7.70
C THR A 201 -9.40 5.50 -8.53
N ARG A 202 -8.26 6.17 -8.31
CA ARG A 202 -7.88 7.47 -8.91
C ARG A 202 -8.11 7.57 -10.40
N GLN A 203 -7.71 6.56 -11.16
CA GLN A 203 -7.83 6.57 -12.62
C GLN A 203 -9.29 6.52 -13.08
N ARG A 204 -10.14 5.76 -12.37
CA ARG A 204 -11.58 5.73 -12.61
C ARG A 204 -12.19 7.09 -12.29
N THR A 205 -11.82 7.70 -11.17
CA THR A 205 -12.35 9.00 -10.74
C THR A 205 -11.94 10.11 -11.71
N LYS A 206 -10.65 10.19 -12.10
CA LYS A 206 -10.17 11.12 -13.14
C LYS A 206 -10.96 10.99 -14.44
N ARG A 207 -11.19 9.76 -14.91
CA ARG A 207 -11.96 9.50 -16.13
C ARG A 207 -13.40 10.00 -16.02
N ILE A 208 -14.09 9.69 -14.92
CA ILE A 208 -15.49 10.12 -14.71
C ILE A 208 -15.58 11.66 -14.71
N LEU A 209 -14.70 12.35 -13.98
CA LEU A 209 -14.70 13.80 -13.89
C LEU A 209 -14.49 14.45 -15.27
N ARG A 210 -13.47 14.01 -16.02
CA ARG A 210 -13.17 14.53 -17.36
C ARG A 210 -14.34 14.33 -18.33
N GLN A 211 -14.97 13.16 -18.30
CA GLN A 211 -16.15 12.86 -19.15
C GLN A 211 -17.39 13.70 -18.81
N ASN A 212 -17.43 14.32 -17.63
CA ASN A 212 -18.58 15.11 -17.17
C ASN A 212 -18.27 16.61 -17.08
N GLY A 213 -17.23 17.08 -17.77
CA GLY A 213 -16.97 18.52 -17.96
C GLY A 213 -15.95 19.15 -17.01
N ALA A 214 -15.22 18.35 -16.22
CA ALA A 214 -14.06 18.87 -15.49
C ALA A 214 -12.95 19.34 -16.45
N LYS A 215 -12.34 20.49 -16.15
CA LYS A 215 -11.32 21.15 -16.98
C LYS A 215 -9.90 20.82 -16.53
N LYS A 216 -9.61 20.98 -15.24
CA LYS A 216 -8.34 20.62 -14.62
C LYS A 216 -8.58 19.45 -13.68
N VAL A 217 -7.99 18.29 -13.98
CA VAL A 217 -8.18 17.08 -13.19
C VAL A 217 -6.84 16.43 -12.95
N TYR A 218 -6.39 16.53 -11.71
CA TYR A 218 -5.16 15.93 -11.20
C TYR A 218 -5.51 14.98 -10.04
N SER A 219 -4.63 14.04 -9.72
CA SER A 219 -4.64 13.27 -8.48
C SER A 219 -3.36 13.46 -7.70
N LEU A 220 -3.26 12.88 -6.51
CA LEU A 220 -2.02 12.90 -5.72
C LEU A 220 -0.82 12.35 -6.49
N ASP A 221 -1.01 11.40 -7.41
CA ASP A 221 0.05 10.91 -8.30
C ASP A 221 0.49 11.88 -9.40
N ASP A 222 -0.21 13.01 -9.55
CA ASP A 222 0.18 14.09 -10.45
C ASP A 222 0.89 15.24 -9.71
N ILE A 223 0.99 15.20 -8.38
CA ILE A 223 1.63 16.24 -7.54
C ILE A 223 3.00 15.77 -7.06
N MET A 224 4.04 16.62 -7.13
CA MET A 224 5.44 16.28 -6.86
C MET A 224 5.99 15.18 -7.78
N THR A 225 5.63 15.20 -9.07
CA THR A 225 6.16 14.26 -10.10
C THR A 225 7.52 14.67 -10.66
N ALA A 226 7.99 15.87 -10.34
CA ALA A 226 9.33 16.35 -10.61
C ALA A 226 9.82 17.18 -9.41
N SER A 227 11.13 17.37 -9.32
CA SER A 227 11.72 18.20 -8.27
C SER A 227 11.23 19.64 -8.39
N VAL A 228 10.77 20.22 -7.28
CA VAL A 228 10.34 21.62 -7.17
C VAL A 228 11.28 22.31 -6.21
N ASP A 229 12.06 23.27 -6.70
CA ASP A 229 13.07 23.99 -5.91
C ASP A 229 14.08 23.06 -5.20
N GLY A 230 14.47 21.98 -5.89
CA GLY A 230 15.44 21.01 -5.38
C GLY A 230 14.88 19.98 -4.39
N SER A 231 13.55 19.90 -4.24
CA SER A 231 12.90 18.86 -3.43
C SER A 231 13.10 17.45 -3.99
N GLY A 232 12.78 16.45 -3.17
CA GLY A 232 12.44 15.12 -3.64
C GLY A 232 11.18 15.12 -4.53
N TYR A 233 10.96 14.00 -5.22
CA TYR A 233 9.81 13.77 -6.10
C TYR A 233 9.56 12.27 -6.28
N ASN A 234 8.39 11.92 -6.83
CA ASN A 234 8.12 10.57 -7.34
C ASN A 234 7.39 10.68 -8.67
N ASP A 235 8.05 10.26 -9.75
CA ASP A 235 7.57 10.41 -11.13
C ASP A 235 6.38 9.51 -11.48
N GLN A 236 6.14 8.45 -10.70
CA GLN A 236 5.03 7.52 -10.92
C GLN A 236 3.86 7.72 -9.96
N TYR A 237 4.17 8.05 -8.71
CA TYR A 237 3.19 8.06 -7.62
C TYR A 237 3.02 9.42 -6.96
N GLY A 238 3.81 10.43 -7.33
CA GLY A 238 3.70 11.77 -6.78
C GLY A 238 3.66 11.79 -5.25
N LEU A 239 2.55 12.26 -4.68
CA LEU A 239 2.30 12.27 -3.23
C LEU A 239 1.68 10.97 -2.69
N LEU A 240 1.23 10.02 -3.52
CA LEU A 240 0.73 8.73 -3.01
C LEU A 240 1.83 7.94 -2.30
N GLY A 241 1.47 7.26 -1.21
CA GLY A 241 2.41 6.53 -0.37
C GLY A 241 3.29 7.43 0.52
N SER A 242 3.12 8.76 0.45
CA SER A 242 3.88 9.68 1.30
C SER A 242 3.49 9.55 2.76
N ASN A 243 4.45 9.80 3.64
CA ASN A 243 4.28 9.80 5.09
C ASN A 243 4.81 11.10 5.69
N LYS A 244 4.17 11.56 6.77
CA LYS A 244 4.66 12.70 7.55
C LYS A 244 6.05 12.39 8.11
N ALA A 245 7.01 13.28 7.82
CA ALA A 245 8.37 13.23 8.36
C ALA A 245 8.55 14.27 9.47
N THR A 246 8.03 15.48 9.27
CA THR A 246 7.94 16.55 10.28
C THR A 246 6.58 17.28 10.16
N GLU A 247 6.36 18.35 10.90
CA GLU A 247 5.16 19.20 10.75
C GLU A 247 5.09 19.97 9.42
N GLU A 248 6.19 20.02 8.67
CA GLU A 248 6.29 20.76 7.40
C GLU A 248 6.87 19.93 6.24
N THR A 249 7.22 18.66 6.47
CA THR A 249 7.82 17.82 5.44
C THR A 249 7.17 16.44 5.35
N VAL A 250 7.08 15.95 4.11
CA VAL A 250 6.70 14.58 3.78
C VAL A 250 7.92 13.81 3.33
N LYS A 251 7.98 12.53 3.70
CA LYS A 251 8.80 11.51 3.05
C LYS A 251 7.97 10.92 1.92
N LEU A 252 8.44 11.08 0.69
CA LEU A 252 7.76 10.55 -0.49
C LEU A 252 8.00 9.04 -0.61
N PHE A 253 7.15 8.37 -1.38
CA PHE A 253 7.33 6.96 -1.73
C PHE A 253 8.65 6.78 -2.52
N PRO A 254 9.37 5.65 -2.36
CA PRO A 254 10.72 5.52 -2.90
C PRO A 254 10.73 5.45 -4.43
N ILE A 255 11.85 5.87 -5.01
CA ILE A 255 12.12 5.85 -6.46
C ILE A 255 13.27 4.90 -6.77
N ASN A 256 13.51 4.56 -8.04
CA ASN A 256 14.66 3.73 -8.45
C ASN A 256 14.82 2.43 -7.63
N CYS A 257 13.70 1.83 -7.21
CA CYS A 257 13.71 0.66 -6.34
C CYS A 257 14.28 -0.59 -7.04
N ASP A 258 14.19 -0.66 -8.38
CA ASP A 258 14.78 -1.73 -9.18
C ASP A 258 16.30 -1.84 -9.00
N GLU A 259 17.00 -0.72 -8.89
CA GLU A 259 18.44 -0.75 -8.63
C GLU A 259 18.76 -1.35 -7.26
N VAL A 260 17.93 -1.04 -6.26
CA VAL A 260 18.12 -1.51 -4.89
C VAL A 260 17.96 -3.03 -4.82
N VAL A 261 16.86 -3.57 -5.36
CA VAL A 261 16.59 -5.02 -5.32
C VAL A 261 17.63 -5.82 -6.09
N ASN A 262 18.05 -5.33 -7.27
CA ASN A 262 19.06 -6.01 -8.09
C ASN A 262 20.45 -6.00 -7.44
N LYS A 263 20.86 -4.88 -6.82
CA LYS A 263 22.15 -4.79 -6.10
C LYS A 263 22.17 -5.70 -4.85
N ILE A 264 21.07 -5.77 -4.09
CA ILE A 264 20.97 -6.69 -2.95
C ILE A 264 21.06 -8.14 -3.43
N GLN A 265 20.30 -8.52 -4.46
CA GLN A 265 20.33 -9.87 -5.03
C GLN A 265 21.74 -10.24 -5.50
N GLY A 266 22.38 -9.36 -6.26
CA GLY A 266 23.75 -9.56 -6.76
C GLY A 266 24.77 -9.76 -5.63
N ASN A 267 24.74 -8.92 -4.60
CA ASN A 267 25.67 -9.02 -3.47
C ASN A 267 25.45 -10.31 -2.67
N ILE A 268 24.20 -10.71 -2.43
CA ILE A 268 23.91 -11.99 -1.76
C ILE A 268 24.42 -13.16 -2.60
N LYS A 269 24.20 -13.13 -3.93
CA LYS A 269 24.68 -14.16 -4.84
C LYS A 269 26.21 -14.26 -4.84
N GLU A 270 26.91 -13.15 -4.87
CA GLU A 270 28.38 -13.10 -4.82
C GLU A 270 28.93 -13.71 -3.52
N ILE A 271 28.32 -13.38 -2.37
CA ILE A 271 28.80 -13.81 -1.06
C ILE A 271 28.43 -15.26 -0.75
N THR A 272 27.22 -15.68 -1.11
CA THR A 272 26.64 -16.97 -0.67
C THR A 272 26.56 -18.01 -1.78
N GLY A 273 26.69 -17.60 -3.04
CA GLY A 273 26.42 -18.45 -4.21
C GLY A 273 24.94 -18.73 -4.46
N LYS A 274 24.01 -18.13 -3.69
CA LYS A 274 22.56 -18.41 -3.76
C LYS A 274 21.77 -17.40 -4.56
N ASP A 275 20.84 -17.91 -5.38
CA ASP A 275 19.89 -17.10 -6.13
C ASP A 275 18.64 -16.83 -5.26
N VAL A 276 18.72 -15.80 -4.42
CA VAL A 276 17.56 -15.32 -3.63
C VAL A 276 16.67 -14.41 -4.47
N GLU A 277 15.43 -14.21 -4.05
CA GLU A 277 14.58 -13.14 -4.56
C GLU A 277 14.58 -11.94 -3.60
N VAL A 278 14.39 -10.74 -4.13
CA VAL A 278 14.39 -9.50 -3.35
C VAL A 278 13.21 -8.63 -3.76
N MET A 279 12.55 -8.00 -2.78
CA MET A 279 11.51 -7.01 -3.06
C MET A 279 11.59 -5.81 -2.11
N VAL A 280 11.10 -4.68 -2.60
CA VAL A 280 10.66 -3.58 -1.74
C VAL A 280 9.17 -3.78 -1.49
N TYR A 281 8.70 -3.73 -0.24
CA TYR A 281 7.29 -3.88 0.11
C TYR A 281 6.74 -2.62 0.82
N GLY A 282 5.55 -2.19 0.43
CA GLY A 282 4.74 -1.20 1.14
C GLY A 282 3.68 -1.89 2.00
N ASP A 283 2.60 -1.17 2.27
CA ASP A 283 1.48 -1.69 3.06
C ASP A 283 0.88 -3.00 2.47
N GLY A 284 0.57 -3.96 3.33
CA GLY A 284 -0.01 -5.26 2.98
C GLY A 284 -1.54 -5.28 3.08
N ALA A 285 -2.24 -6.01 2.20
CA ALA A 285 -3.71 -5.98 2.12
C ALA A 285 -4.47 -6.72 3.25
N PHE A 286 -4.17 -6.40 4.51
CA PHE A 286 -4.89 -6.86 5.70
C PHE A 286 -6.03 -5.89 6.03
N LYS A 287 -7.22 -6.43 6.35
CA LYS A 287 -8.33 -5.65 6.91
C LYS A 287 -8.46 -5.93 8.39
N ASP A 288 -8.29 -4.91 9.21
CA ASP A 288 -8.52 -5.03 10.64
C ASP A 288 -10.01 -5.35 10.92
N PRO A 289 -10.33 -6.39 11.71
CA PRO A 289 -11.71 -6.74 12.01
C PRO A 289 -12.43 -5.76 12.93
N VAL A 290 -11.72 -4.90 13.67
CA VAL A 290 -12.33 -3.98 14.65
C VAL A 290 -12.81 -2.69 13.98
N GLY A 291 -11.90 -1.92 13.42
CA GLY A 291 -12.15 -0.67 12.71
C GLY A 291 -12.52 -0.86 11.24
N LYS A 292 -12.43 -2.07 10.69
CA LYS A 292 -12.74 -2.36 9.27
C LYS A 292 -11.89 -1.55 8.29
N ILE A 293 -10.68 -1.17 8.71
CA ILE A 293 -9.71 -0.43 7.92
C ILE A 293 -8.78 -1.43 7.22
N TRP A 294 -8.55 -1.22 5.92
CA TRP A 294 -7.51 -1.88 5.16
C TRP A 294 -6.18 -1.17 5.41
N GLU A 295 -5.14 -1.92 5.76
CA GLU A 295 -3.75 -1.46 5.74
C GLU A 295 -3.26 -1.39 4.28
N LEU A 296 -3.85 -0.52 3.47
CA LEU A 296 -3.55 -0.43 2.03
C LEU A 296 -3.53 1.03 1.59
N ALA A 297 -2.77 1.85 2.32
CA ALA A 297 -2.65 3.29 2.07
C ALA A 297 -1.55 3.64 1.05
N ASP A 298 -0.68 2.68 0.72
CA ASP A 298 0.29 2.79 -0.37
C ASP A 298 -0.35 2.53 -1.76
N PRO A 299 0.20 3.12 -2.83
CA PRO A 299 -0.35 2.99 -4.18
C PRO A 299 -0.16 1.60 -4.79
N VAL A 300 0.81 0.82 -4.29
CA VAL A 300 1.13 -0.56 -4.67
C VAL A 300 1.74 -1.29 -3.48
N VAL A 301 1.56 -2.61 -3.40
CA VAL A 301 2.18 -3.44 -2.36
C VAL A 301 3.70 -3.57 -2.57
N SER A 302 4.18 -3.53 -3.81
CA SER A 302 5.61 -3.64 -4.11
C SER A 302 6.01 -2.73 -5.27
N PRO A 303 6.81 -1.67 -5.03
CA PRO A 303 7.29 -0.80 -6.10
C PRO A 303 8.40 -1.42 -6.95
N ALA A 304 9.13 -2.42 -6.44
CA ALA A 304 10.12 -3.17 -7.20
C ALA A 304 10.39 -4.54 -6.57
N TYR A 305 10.75 -5.49 -7.43
CA TYR A 305 11.03 -6.87 -7.07
C TYR A 305 11.87 -7.56 -8.14
N THR A 306 12.57 -8.62 -7.78
CA THR A 306 13.33 -9.46 -8.71
C THR A 306 12.41 -10.39 -9.50
N LYS A 307 12.89 -10.82 -10.67
CA LYS A 307 12.07 -11.52 -11.68
C LYS A 307 11.39 -12.81 -11.17
N GLY A 308 11.97 -13.53 -10.21
CA GLY A 308 11.36 -14.75 -9.69
C GLY A 308 10.07 -14.52 -8.89
N LEU A 309 9.73 -13.26 -8.58
CA LEU A 309 8.47 -12.88 -7.94
C LEU A 309 7.38 -12.46 -8.95
N GLU A 310 7.63 -12.55 -10.25
CA GLU A 310 6.61 -12.34 -11.28
C GLU A 310 5.58 -13.48 -11.31
N GLY A 311 4.31 -13.12 -11.49
CA GLY A 311 3.21 -14.08 -11.68
C GLY A 311 2.41 -14.38 -10.41
N THR A 312 1.80 -15.56 -10.38
CA THR A 312 0.88 -16.02 -9.34
C THR A 312 1.29 -17.42 -8.84
N PRO A 313 0.95 -17.80 -7.60
CA PRO A 313 1.17 -19.16 -7.13
C PRO A 313 0.58 -20.21 -8.08
N ASN A 314 1.35 -21.27 -8.35
CA ASN A 314 0.94 -22.40 -9.20
C ASN A 314 1.00 -23.71 -8.39
N GLU A 315 0.21 -23.75 -7.30
CA GLU A 315 0.16 -24.84 -6.34
C GLU A 315 -0.96 -25.83 -6.62
N VAL A 316 -0.71 -27.08 -6.24
CA VAL A 316 -1.67 -28.17 -6.35
C VAL A 316 -2.48 -28.29 -5.06
N LYS A 317 -3.79 -28.49 -5.17
CA LYS A 317 -4.65 -28.74 -4.01
C LYS A 317 -4.50 -30.16 -3.51
N LEU A 318 -3.62 -30.36 -2.53
CA LEU A 318 -3.36 -31.68 -1.92
C LEU A 318 -4.65 -32.38 -1.48
N LYS A 319 -5.56 -31.66 -0.83
CA LYS A 319 -6.86 -32.20 -0.40
C LYS A 319 -7.72 -32.64 -1.58
N TYR A 320 -7.75 -31.88 -2.68
CA TYR A 320 -8.52 -32.26 -3.86
C TYR A 320 -7.97 -33.55 -4.48
N LEU A 321 -6.64 -33.65 -4.63
CA LEU A 321 -6.01 -34.88 -5.12
C LEU A 321 -6.30 -36.07 -4.23
N ALA A 322 -6.19 -35.89 -2.91
CA ALA A 322 -6.47 -36.96 -1.95
C ALA A 322 -7.94 -37.40 -1.96
N ASP A 323 -8.88 -36.47 -2.04
CA ASP A 323 -10.32 -36.76 -1.97
C ASP A 323 -10.91 -37.24 -3.32
N ASN A 324 -10.23 -37.03 -4.45
CA ASN A 324 -10.75 -37.37 -5.79
C ASN A 324 -9.82 -38.33 -6.56
N ASP A 325 -8.65 -37.86 -6.99
CA ASP A 325 -7.76 -38.61 -7.89
C ASP A 325 -7.12 -39.83 -7.22
N PHE A 326 -6.95 -39.77 -5.89
CA PHE A 326 -6.32 -40.81 -5.08
C PHE A 326 -7.18 -41.25 -3.89
N ALA A 327 -8.51 -41.15 -4.01
CA ALA A 327 -9.46 -41.43 -2.93
C ALA A 327 -9.35 -42.84 -2.33
N ASP A 328 -8.89 -43.81 -3.13
CA ASP A 328 -8.72 -45.21 -2.70
C ASP A 328 -7.37 -45.47 -2.01
N LEU A 329 -6.44 -44.51 -2.03
CA LEU A 329 -5.11 -44.64 -1.42
C LEU A 329 -5.08 -44.10 0.00
N SER A 330 -4.21 -44.67 0.85
CA SER A 330 -4.00 -44.17 2.21
C SER A 330 -2.54 -44.36 2.66
N GLY A 331 -2.16 -43.72 3.77
CA GLY A 331 -0.83 -43.87 4.36
C GLY A 331 0.31 -43.51 3.39
N ASP A 332 1.33 -44.35 3.33
CA ASP A 332 2.50 -44.12 2.49
C ASP A 332 2.19 -44.19 0.98
N GLU A 333 1.23 -45.01 0.56
CA GLU A 333 0.85 -45.14 -0.85
C GLU A 333 0.22 -43.84 -1.39
N LEU A 334 -0.65 -43.19 -0.61
CA LEU A 334 -1.24 -41.90 -0.96
C LEU A 334 -0.15 -40.81 -1.05
N LYS A 335 0.77 -40.82 -0.09
CA LYS A 335 1.87 -39.86 -0.04
C LYS A 335 2.79 -40.00 -1.25
N GLU A 336 3.14 -41.22 -1.65
CA GLU A 336 3.95 -41.47 -2.85
C GLU A 336 3.23 -41.02 -4.13
N ALA A 337 1.93 -41.32 -4.25
CA ALA A 337 1.14 -40.92 -5.41
C ALA A 337 1.05 -39.39 -5.56
N ILE A 338 0.73 -38.68 -4.48
CA ILE A 338 0.69 -37.21 -4.46
C ILE A 338 2.08 -36.63 -4.77
N SER A 339 3.15 -37.17 -4.17
CA SER A 339 4.50 -36.68 -4.41
C SER A 339 4.92 -36.84 -5.87
N LYS A 340 4.61 -38.00 -6.46
CA LYS A 340 4.88 -38.27 -7.87
C LYS A 340 4.10 -37.31 -8.78
N TYR A 341 2.83 -37.06 -8.49
CA TYR A 341 2.01 -36.11 -9.24
C TYR A 341 2.64 -34.71 -9.25
N ILE A 342 3.06 -34.22 -8.08
CA ILE A 342 3.66 -32.89 -7.94
C ILE A 342 4.97 -32.78 -8.74
N VAL A 343 5.84 -33.79 -8.63
CA VAL A 343 7.10 -33.84 -9.39
C VAL A 343 6.84 -33.87 -10.90
N GLU A 344 5.87 -34.67 -11.36
CA GLU A 344 5.51 -34.73 -12.78
C GLU A 344 4.97 -33.40 -13.29
N LYS A 345 4.11 -32.72 -12.51
CA LYS A 345 3.57 -31.40 -12.85
C LYS A 345 4.65 -30.33 -12.92
N ASP A 346 5.55 -30.29 -11.95
CA ASP A 346 6.62 -29.29 -11.91
C ASP A 346 7.64 -29.50 -13.05
N ASN A 347 7.95 -30.76 -13.40
CA ASN A 347 8.80 -31.07 -14.55
C ASN A 347 8.21 -30.65 -15.89
N LYS A 348 6.87 -30.70 -16.03
CA LYS A 348 6.16 -30.27 -17.24
C LYS A 348 5.94 -28.76 -17.32
N SER A 349 6.17 -28.02 -16.22
CA SER A 349 5.86 -26.59 -16.11
C SER A 349 4.40 -26.27 -16.47
N ASP A 350 3.48 -27.18 -16.15
CA ASP A 350 2.06 -27.03 -16.50
C ASP A 350 1.45 -25.83 -15.76
N ASP A 351 0.84 -24.90 -16.50
CA ASP A 351 0.00 -23.84 -15.94
C ASP A 351 -1.33 -24.45 -15.51
N LEU A 352 -1.65 -24.36 -14.22
CA LEU A 352 -2.88 -24.90 -13.67
C LEU A 352 -4.07 -23.95 -13.80
N THR A 353 -3.90 -22.75 -14.37
CA THR A 353 -4.98 -21.77 -14.51
C THR A 353 -6.21 -22.37 -15.21
N GLY A 354 -7.32 -22.49 -14.49
CA GLY A 354 -8.60 -23.01 -15.01
C GLY A 354 -8.81 -24.53 -14.90
N ASN A 355 -7.81 -25.30 -14.46
CA ASN A 355 -7.97 -26.74 -14.21
C ASN A 355 -8.80 -27.02 -12.94
N MET A 356 -9.55 -28.13 -12.90
CA MET A 356 -10.34 -28.51 -11.70
C MET A 356 -9.48 -28.64 -10.44
N VAL A 357 -8.21 -29.04 -10.60
CA VAL A 357 -7.22 -29.16 -9.52
C VAL A 357 -6.82 -27.80 -8.92
N SER A 358 -7.02 -26.69 -9.63
CA SER A 358 -6.78 -25.32 -9.14
C SER A 358 -8.05 -24.53 -8.80
N GLN A 359 -9.25 -25.06 -9.10
CA GLN A 359 -10.51 -24.34 -8.90
C GLN A 359 -10.73 -23.92 -7.45
N GLY A 360 -10.79 -22.61 -7.18
CA GLY A 360 -11.06 -22.01 -5.87
C GLY A 360 -9.88 -21.28 -5.23
N THR A 361 -8.74 -21.15 -5.91
CA THR A 361 -7.74 -20.13 -5.56
C THR A 361 -8.03 -18.86 -6.35
N THR A 362 -8.06 -17.70 -5.69
CA THR A 362 -8.05 -16.42 -6.40
C THR A 362 -6.61 -16.18 -6.85
N PRO A 363 -6.34 -15.97 -8.15
CA PRO A 363 -4.98 -15.77 -8.66
C PRO A 363 -4.46 -14.41 -8.17
N ARG A 364 -3.85 -14.41 -6.98
CA ARG A 364 -3.21 -13.24 -6.38
C ARG A 364 -1.75 -13.19 -6.84
N ARG A 365 -1.23 -12.00 -7.08
CA ARG A 365 0.18 -11.83 -7.43
C ARG A 365 1.06 -12.27 -6.28
N LEU A 366 2.19 -12.90 -6.58
CA LEU A 366 3.17 -13.32 -5.58
C LEU A 366 3.62 -12.14 -4.71
N THR A 367 3.88 -10.99 -5.33
CA THR A 367 4.28 -9.75 -4.64
C THR A 367 3.25 -9.28 -3.62
N ASP A 368 1.96 -9.42 -3.92
CA ASP A 368 0.89 -8.96 -3.03
C ASP A 368 0.79 -9.90 -1.81
N LEU A 369 0.95 -11.20 -2.02
CA LEU A 369 0.95 -12.21 -0.95
C LEU A 369 2.18 -12.10 -0.05
N ILE A 370 3.37 -12.07 -0.66
CA ILE A 370 4.65 -12.02 0.05
C ILE A 370 4.82 -10.66 0.73
N GLY A 371 4.45 -9.56 0.06
CA GLY A 371 4.45 -8.22 0.66
C GLY A 371 3.51 -8.13 1.85
N SER A 372 2.31 -8.71 1.77
CA SER A 372 1.40 -8.76 2.93
C SER A 372 1.94 -9.63 4.08
N LEU A 373 2.61 -10.74 3.78
CA LEU A 373 3.30 -11.54 4.79
C LEU A 373 4.44 -10.75 5.45
N ALA A 374 5.22 -10.02 4.66
CA ALA A 374 6.31 -9.18 5.14
C ALA A 374 5.77 -8.07 6.07
N ASP A 375 4.73 -7.36 5.64
CA ASP A 375 4.11 -6.28 6.41
C ASP A 375 3.50 -6.77 7.74
N LEU A 376 2.80 -7.91 7.73
CA LEU A 376 2.33 -8.55 8.97
C LEU A 376 3.48 -8.95 9.90
N THR A 377 4.64 -9.33 9.34
CA THR A 377 5.82 -9.72 10.11
C THR A 377 6.52 -8.51 10.73
N SER A 378 6.69 -7.41 9.99
CA SER A 378 7.22 -6.14 10.52
C SER A 378 6.27 -5.52 11.55
N GLY A 379 4.98 -5.55 11.26
CA GLY A 379 3.94 -4.84 11.99
C GLY A 379 4.01 -3.32 11.81
N SER A 380 3.04 -2.62 12.39
CA SER A 380 2.79 -1.19 12.20
C SER A 380 3.72 -0.23 12.97
N GLY A 381 4.64 -0.75 13.78
CA GLY A 381 5.52 0.04 14.64
C GLY A 381 6.99 -0.18 14.35
N ASP A 382 7.84 0.75 14.79
CA ASP A 382 9.30 0.65 14.65
C ASP A 382 9.88 -0.40 15.61
N LYS A 383 9.70 -1.69 15.27
CA LYS A 383 10.31 -2.83 15.98
C LYS A 383 11.79 -3.01 15.62
N GLY A 384 12.36 -2.10 14.81
CA GLY A 384 13.71 -2.22 14.29
C GLY A 384 13.89 -3.36 13.29
N THR A 385 12.81 -3.94 12.74
CA THR A 385 12.85 -5.05 11.76
C THR A 385 12.33 -4.65 10.38
N PRO A 386 12.96 -3.67 9.70
CA PRO A 386 12.52 -3.20 8.38
C PRO A 386 12.81 -4.18 7.24
N ILE A 387 13.57 -5.24 7.54
CA ILE A 387 13.95 -6.28 6.58
C ILE A 387 13.29 -7.58 7.03
N ILE A 388 12.63 -8.27 6.12
CA ILE A 388 12.01 -9.57 6.37
C ILE A 388 12.71 -10.62 5.53
N TYR A 389 13.13 -11.71 6.17
CA TYR A 389 13.70 -12.87 5.50
C TYR A 389 12.67 -14.00 5.51
N ILE A 390 12.21 -14.40 4.32
CA ILE A 390 11.18 -15.41 4.13
C ILE A 390 11.83 -16.63 3.50
N GLN A 391 11.80 -17.75 4.22
CA GLN A 391 12.45 -18.99 3.84
C GLN A 391 11.43 -20.05 3.43
N GLY A 392 11.69 -20.72 2.31
CA GLY A 392 10.86 -21.83 1.83
C GLY A 392 9.43 -21.45 1.46
N TYR A 393 9.25 -20.24 0.92
CA TYR A 393 7.95 -19.80 0.40
C TYR A 393 7.51 -20.62 -0.83
N PHE A 394 8.47 -21.00 -1.68
CA PHE A 394 8.24 -21.74 -2.93
C PHE A 394 8.44 -23.26 -2.79
N ASP A 395 8.58 -23.76 -1.56
CA ASP A 395 8.68 -25.19 -1.32
C ASP A 395 7.30 -25.83 -1.47
N ASN A 396 7.25 -26.99 -2.13
CA ASN A 396 6.03 -27.78 -2.27
C ASN A 396 6.08 -28.99 -1.32
N TYR A 397 5.04 -29.82 -1.32
CA TYR A 397 4.95 -31.01 -0.44
C TYR A 397 6.11 -32.02 -0.61
N THR A 398 6.86 -31.94 -1.71
CA THR A 398 7.97 -32.86 -2.00
C THR A 398 9.34 -32.34 -1.55
N LYS A 399 9.41 -31.12 -0.99
CA LYS A 399 10.66 -30.42 -0.61
C LYS A 399 10.83 -30.19 0.89
#